data_AF-A0AA43JIH7-F1
#
_entry.id   AF-A0AA43JIH7-F1
#
_cell.length_a   1.000
_cell.length_b   1.000
_cell.length_c   1.000
_cell.angle_alpha   90.00
_cell.angle_beta   90.00
_cell.angle_gamma   90.00
#
_symmetry.space_group_name_H-M   'P 1'
#
loop_
_entity.id
_entity.type
_entity.pdbx_description
1 polymer ?
#
loop_
_entity_poly.entity_id
_entity_poly.type
_entity_poly.pdbx_seq_one_letter_code
_entity_poly.pdbx_strand_id
1 'polypeptide(L)' 'MECTVRWSGSGMSFIAETGSNHVLVMDGAVEGGGRNLAPRPMETVLAGTGGCTAYDVVVILKKSGQDVP' A
#
# COMPACT_ATOMS: atom_id res chain seq x y z
N MET A 1 -13.31 4.37 6.50
CA MET A 1 -12.15 3.69 5.89
C MET A 1 -11.87 2.50 6.79
N GLU A 2 -12.21 1.29 6.33
CA GLU A 2 -12.01 0.06 7.09
C GLU A 2 -10.88 -0.75 6.46
N CYS A 3 -10.07 -1.39 7.30
CA CYS A 3 -9.00 -2.28 6.88
C CYS A 3 -8.77 -3.31 7.97
N THR A 4 -8.85 -4.59 7.63
CA THR A 4 -8.50 -5.68 8.55
C THR A 4 -7.16 -6.27 8.14
N VAL A 5 -6.20 -6.29 9.07
CA VAL A 5 -4.88 -6.88 8.83
C VAL A 5 -4.77 -8.19 9.61
N ARG A 6 -4.32 -9.25 8.94
CA ARG A 6 -4.10 -10.58 9.52
C ARG A 6 -2.69 -11.06 9.25
N TRP A 7 -2.09 -11.73 10.22
CA TRP A 7 -0.86 -12.47 10.00
C TRP A 7 -1.17 -13.78 9.27
N SER A 8 -0.35 -14.14 8.27
CA SER A 8 -0.58 -15.29 7.39
C SER A 8 -0.27 -16.66 8.00
N GLY A 9 0.28 -16.70 9.22
CA GLY A 9 0.64 -17.94 9.90
C GLY A 9 2.06 -18.45 9.62
N SER A 10 2.83 -17.78 8.75
CA SER A 10 4.22 -18.15 8.46
C SER A 10 5.12 -16.94 8.21
N GLY A 11 6.32 -16.96 8.81
CA GLY A 11 7.28 -15.86 8.74
C GLY A 11 6.68 -14.52 9.16
N MET A 12 7.17 -13.43 8.58
CA MET A 12 6.66 -12.08 8.80
C MET A 12 5.75 -11.58 7.66
N SER A 13 4.83 -12.44 7.21
CA SER A 13 3.90 -12.11 6.12
C SER A 13 2.49 -11.78 6.63
N PHE A 14 1.92 -10.70 6.09
CA PHE A 14 0.63 -10.12 6.49
C PHE A 14 -0.28 -9.92 5.28
N ILE A 15 -1.58 -10.05 5.50
CA ILE A 15 -2.62 -9.83 4.50
C ILE A 15 -3.56 -8.75 5.04
N ALA A 16 -3.75 -7.69 4.28
CA ALA A 16 -4.69 -6.61 4.57
C ALA A 16 -5.88 -6.67 3.60
N GLU A 17 -7.09 -6.71 4.14
CA GLU A 17 -8.35 -6.58 3.40
C GLU A 17 -8.92 -5.18 3.61
N THR A 18 -9.08 -4.43 2.53
CA THR A 18 -9.67 -3.08 2.58
C THR A 18 -11.20 -3.16 2.54
N GLY A 19 -11.87 -2.13 3.07
CA GLY A 19 -13.33 -2.01 2.98
C GLY A 19 -13.88 -1.87 1.56
N SER A 20 -13.01 -1.68 0.56
CA SER A 20 -13.36 -1.73 -0.86
C SER A 20 -13.19 -3.13 -1.48
N ASN A 21 -13.03 -4.18 -0.66
CA ASN A 21 -12.80 -5.57 -1.08
C ASN A 21 -11.51 -5.80 -1.87
N HIS A 22 -10.44 -5.06 -1.55
CA HIS A 22 -9.11 -5.31 -2.14
C HIS A 22 -8.19 -5.97 -1.12
N VAL A 23 -7.26 -6.78 -1.63
CA VAL A 23 -6.26 -7.47 -0.82
C VAL A 23 -4.88 -6.88 -1.08
N LEU A 24 -4.15 -6.59 -0.01
CA LEU A 24 -2.76 -6.16 -0.05
C LEU A 24 -1.91 -7.09 0.81
N VAL A 25 -0.85 -7.64 0.23
CA VAL A 25 0.09 -8.52 0.93
C VAL A 25 1.34 -7.71 1.29
N MET A 26 1.86 -7.94 2.49
CA MET A 26 3.11 -7.36 2.99
C MET A 26 3.99 -8.46 3.57
N ASP A 27 5.30 -8.27 3.51
CA ASP A 27 6.27 -9.21 4.08
C ASP A 27 7.49 -8.50 4.66
N GLY A 28 8.14 -9.13 5.63
CA GLY A 28 9.38 -8.62 6.21
C GLY A 28 10.58 -8.86 5.31
N ALA A 29 11.67 -8.15 5.61
CA ALA A 29 13.00 -8.50 5.09
C ALA A 29 13.51 -9.82 5.71
N VAL A 30 14.47 -10.46 5.06
CA VAL A 30 14.99 -11.77 5.51
C VAL A 30 15.62 -11.68 6.89
N GLU A 31 16.33 -10.58 7.18
CA GLU A 31 16.99 -10.32 8.47
C GLU A 31 15.98 -10.15 9.62
N GLY A 32 14.76 -9.73 9.28
CA GLY A 32 13.64 -9.56 10.21
C GLY A 32 12.73 -10.80 10.34
N GLY A 33 13.10 -11.94 9.75
CA GLY A 33 12.28 -13.16 9.77
C GLY A 33 11.18 -13.21 8.70
N GLY A 34 11.18 -12.27 7.75
CA GLY A 34 10.33 -12.32 6.57
C GLY A 34 10.96 -13.12 5.44
N ARG A 35 10.21 -13.28 4.34
CA ARG A 35 10.67 -14.01 3.14
C ARG A 35 10.93 -13.08 1.96
N ASN A 36 10.77 -11.77 2.16
CA ASN A 36 10.94 -10.75 1.14
C ASN A 36 10.06 -10.99 -0.11
N LEU A 37 8.84 -11.51 0.08
CA LEU A 37 7.92 -11.88 -1.02
C LEU A 37 6.89 -10.79 -1.35
N ALA A 38 6.83 -9.73 -0.54
CA ALA A 38 5.95 -8.58 -0.73
C ALA A 38 6.61 -7.33 -0.12
N PRO A 39 6.12 -6.12 -0.44
CA PRO A 39 6.65 -4.89 0.16
C PRO A 39 6.58 -4.94 1.68
N ARG A 40 7.53 -4.27 2.32
CA ARG A 40 7.54 -4.14 3.78
C ARG A 40 6.37 -3.23 4.17
N PRO A 41 5.78 -3.41 5.37
CA PRO A 41 4.67 -2.57 5.80
C PRO A 41 4.97 -1.06 5.71
N MET A 42 6.19 -0.65 6.04
CA MET A 42 6.58 0.76 5.92
C MET A 42 6.74 1.25 4.47
N GLU A 43 7.18 0.40 3.55
CA GLU A 43 7.19 0.75 2.11
C GLU A 43 5.78 0.96 1.60
N THR A 44 4.83 0.14 2.08
CA THR A 44 3.40 0.29 1.76
C THR A 44 2.83 1.61 2.28
N VAL A 45 3.16 2.00 3.51
CA VAL A 45 2.76 3.31 4.07
C VAL A 45 3.30 4.47 3.23
N LEU A 46 4.58 4.40 2.85
CA LEU A 46 5.21 5.42 2.01
C LEU A 46 4.56 5.50 0.63
N ALA A 47 4.35 4.35 -0.02
CA ALA A 47 3.69 4.27 -1.32
C ALA A 47 2.24 4.81 -1.27
N GLY A 48 1.48 4.44 -0.25
CA GLY A 48 0.11 4.94 -0.05
C GLY A 48 0.06 6.46 0.18
N THR A 49 0.97 6.99 0.99
CA THR A 49 1.06 8.44 1.25
C THR A 49 1.45 9.22 -0.01
N GLY A 50 2.45 8.73 -0.74
CA GLY A 50 2.86 9.31 -2.02
C GLY A 50 1.73 9.26 -3.05
N GLY A 51 1.03 8.13 -3.15
CA GLY A 51 -0.13 7.95 -4.03
C GLY A 51 -1.28 8.90 -3.69
N CYS A 52 -1.61 9.06 -2.40
CA CYS A 52 -2.66 9.99 -1.95
C CYS A 52 -2.31 11.44 -2.30
N THR A 53 -1.04 11.83 -2.10
CA THR A 53 -0.57 13.19 -2.42
C THR A 53 -0.58 13.43 -3.93
N ALA A 54 -0.06 12.48 -4.71
CA ALA A 54 -0.04 12.58 -6.17
C ALA A 54 -1.46 12.63 -6.76
N TYR A 55 -2.40 11.89 -6.17
CA TYR A 55 -3.81 11.92 -6.56
C TYR A 55 -4.38 13.35 -6.51
N ASP A 56 -4.15 14.07 -5.42
CA ASP A 56 -4.63 15.46 -5.28
C ASP A 56 -4.02 16.38 -6.34
N VAL A 57 -2.72 16.25 -6.60
CA VAL A 57 -2.03 17.02 -7.65
C VAL A 57 -2.65 16.75 -9.03
N VAL A 58 -2.86 15.48 -9.40
CA VAL A 58 -3.48 15.10 -10.67
C VAL A 58 -4.91 15.66 -10.77
N VAL A 59 -5.69 15.62 -9.69
CA VAL A 59 -7.05 16.19 -9.65
C VAL A 59 -7.03 17.70 -9.88
N ILE A 60 -6.11 18.43 -9.24
CA ILE A 60 -5.97 19.89 -9.41
C ILE A 60 -5.59 20.25 -10.85
N LEU A 61 -4.62 19.56 -11.42
CA LEU A 61 -4.16 19.80 -12.79
C LEU A 61 -5.28 19.54 -13.81
N LYS A 62 -5.99 18.41 -13.68
CA LYS A 62 -7.14 18.09 -14.56
C LYS A 62 -8.26 19.13 -14.46
N LYS A 63 -8.60 19.58 -13.24
CA LYS A 63 -9.59 20.66 -13.04
C LYS A 63 -9.14 22.00 -13.63
N SER A 64 -7.83 22.22 -13.73
CA SER A 64 -7.22 23.42 -14.32
C SER A 64 -7.02 23.32 -15.84
N GLY A 65 -7.57 22.28 -16.48
CA GLY A 65 -7.49 22.07 -17.93
C GLY A 65 -6.11 21.67 -18.45
N GLN A 66 -5.21 21.23 -17.57
CA GLN A 66 -3.89 20.74 -17.97
C GLN A 66 -4.01 19.33 -18.55
N ASP A 67 -3.25 19.07 -19.61
CA ASP A 67 -3.11 17.74 -20.18
C ASP A 67 -2.15 16.91 -19.30
N VAL A 68 -2.70 15.94 -18.58
CA VAL A 68 -1.96 15.07 -17.66
C VAL A 68 -1.95 13.66 -18.27
N PRO A 69 -0.79 13.15 -18.72
CA PRO A 69 -0.66 11.85 -19.37
C PRO A 69 -0.89 10.66 -18.42
#